data_AF-A0A349G7M1-F1
#
_entry.id   AF-A0A349G7M1-F1
#
_cell.length_a   1.000
_cell.length_b   1.000
_cell.length_c   1.000
_cell.angle_alpha   90.00
_cell.angle_beta   90.00
_cell.angle_gamma   90.00
#
_symmetry.space_group_name_H-M   'P 1'
#
loop_
_entity.id
_entity.type
_entity.pdbx_description
1 polymer ?
#
loop_
_entity_poly.entity_id
_entity_poly.type
_entity_poly.pdbx_seq_one_letter_code
_entity_poly.pdbx_strand_id
1 'polypeptide(L)'
;MHAYDDYTFDHSVRVSMISGLLAKLCGLSTEKIKDAALAGLLHDIGKCNIPDNILNKPSALTLEEFKVMKTHAILGYILAKDIPNLSYDVLLGIMHHHERMDGSGYPNGLKGNDISYISRIVAIADVYCAMTQDRVYKKAMHPFETMSFILEKCHLTLDFSISKTFLANISHFYIGHIVELNNSEQGEIIMTYKDDPARPLVRVGEDYFDLRRHIDLEIVAMIES
;
A
#
# COMPACT_ATOMS: atom_id res chain seq x y z
N MET A 1 23.07 -8.66 13.23
CA MET A 1 21.69 -9.19 13.27
C MET A 1 20.77 -7.99 13.53
N HIS A 2 20.75 -7.02 12.61
CA HIS A 2 19.95 -6.95 11.37
C HIS A 2 18.51 -6.43 11.60
N ALA A 3 18.34 -5.37 12.40
CA ALA A 3 17.04 -4.68 12.55
C ALA A 3 16.41 -4.24 11.21
N TYR A 4 17.21 -4.06 10.15
CA TYR A 4 16.73 -3.76 8.79
C TYR A 4 16.23 -5.00 8.03
N ASP A 5 16.86 -6.17 8.24
CA ASP A 5 16.40 -7.42 7.60
C ASP A 5 15.06 -7.85 8.21
N ASP A 6 14.91 -7.69 9.53
CA ASP A 6 13.65 -7.95 10.22
C ASP A 6 12.53 -7.02 9.74
N TYR A 7 12.83 -5.73 9.52
CA TYR A 7 11.88 -4.75 8.98
C TYR A 7 11.47 -5.07 7.54
N THR A 8 12.43 -5.39 6.67
CA THR A 8 12.17 -5.70 5.26
C THR A 8 11.38 -7.00 5.11
N PHE A 9 11.63 -7.97 5.99
CA PHE A 9 10.87 -9.20 6.06
C PHE A 9 9.42 -8.96 6.54
N ASP A 10 9.22 -8.25 7.65
CA ASP A 10 7.87 -7.91 8.15
C ASP A 10 7.07 -7.12 7.10
N HIS A 11 7.72 -6.15 6.43
CA HIS A 11 7.12 -5.42 5.32
C HIS A 11 6.67 -6.35 4.18
N SER A 12 7.56 -7.22 3.70
CA SER A 12 7.25 -8.15 2.60
C SER A 12 6.12 -9.13 2.96
N VAL A 13 6.07 -9.61 4.20
CA VAL A 13 4.98 -10.46 4.70
C VAL A 13 3.65 -9.69 4.73
N ARG A 14 3.64 -8.43 5.18
CA ARG A 14 2.42 -7.61 5.16
C ARG A 14 1.95 -7.32 3.75
N VAL A 15 2.86 -6.93 2.86
CA VAL A 15 2.54 -6.71 1.44
C VAL A 15 1.98 -7.98 0.80
N SER A 16 2.52 -9.15 1.13
CA SER A 16 1.99 -10.45 0.71
C SER A 16 0.55 -10.67 1.19
N MET A 17 0.29 -10.50 2.49
CA MET A 17 -1.04 -10.68 3.08
C MET A 17 -2.07 -9.73 2.46
N ILE A 18 -1.73 -8.45 2.33
CA ILE A 18 -2.63 -7.44 1.75
C ILE A 18 -2.85 -7.72 0.26
N SER A 19 -1.82 -8.10 -0.50
CA SER A 19 -1.96 -8.44 -1.92
C SER A 19 -2.91 -9.62 -2.12
N GLY A 20 -2.78 -10.67 -1.30
CA GLY A 20 -3.70 -11.82 -1.33
C GLY A 20 -5.13 -11.45 -0.94
N LEU A 21 -5.31 -10.64 0.11
CA LEU A 21 -6.62 -10.13 0.51
C LEU A 21 -7.26 -9.31 -0.62
N LEU A 22 -6.51 -8.39 -1.21
CA LEU A 22 -6.99 -7.50 -2.25
C LEU A 22 -7.36 -8.28 -3.53
N ALA A 23 -6.56 -9.26 -3.92
CA ALA A 23 -6.90 -10.19 -5.00
C ALA A 23 -8.23 -10.92 -4.74
N LYS A 24 -8.46 -11.36 -3.51
CA LYS A 24 -9.72 -12.00 -3.10
C LYS A 24 -10.89 -11.02 -3.17
N LEU A 25 -10.72 -9.80 -2.69
CA LEU A 25 -11.74 -8.75 -2.72
C LEU A 25 -12.09 -8.33 -4.16
N CYS A 26 -11.13 -8.40 -5.08
CA CYS A 26 -11.35 -8.20 -6.51
C CYS A 26 -12.00 -9.41 -7.22
N GLY A 27 -12.33 -10.49 -6.50
CA GLY A 27 -13.00 -11.66 -7.07
C GLY A 27 -12.09 -12.55 -7.92
N LEU A 28 -10.78 -12.51 -7.73
CA LEU A 28 -9.85 -13.36 -8.46
C LEU A 28 -9.93 -14.83 -8.00
N SER A 29 -9.51 -15.75 -8.86
CA SER A 29 -9.46 -17.19 -8.55
C SER A 29 -8.47 -17.49 -7.41
N THR A 30 -8.62 -18.63 -6.75
CA THR A 30 -7.69 -19.08 -5.70
C THR A 30 -6.24 -19.15 -6.18
N GLU A 31 -6.00 -19.50 -7.44
CA GLU A 31 -4.68 -19.48 -8.04
C GLU A 31 -4.12 -18.06 -8.13
N LYS A 32 -4.90 -17.10 -8.64
CA LYS A 32 -4.48 -15.70 -8.74
C LYS A 32 -4.32 -15.01 -7.39
N ILE A 33 -5.09 -15.43 -6.38
CA ILE A 33 -4.88 -14.98 -4.99
C ILE A 33 -3.51 -15.42 -4.47
N LYS A 34 -3.11 -16.68 -4.74
CA LYS A 34 -1.78 -17.18 -4.40
C LYS A 34 -0.69 -16.45 -5.17
N ASP A 35 -0.90 -16.20 -6.47
CA ASP A 35 0.03 -15.43 -7.29
C ASP A 35 0.22 -14.01 -6.71
N ALA A 36 -0.85 -13.31 -6.35
CA ALA A 36 -0.76 -11.97 -5.78
C ALA A 36 -0.04 -11.95 -4.44
N ALA A 37 -0.32 -12.92 -3.56
CA ALA A 37 0.38 -13.05 -2.29
C ALA A 37 1.88 -13.34 -2.49
N LEU A 38 2.22 -14.23 -3.42
CA LEU A 38 3.61 -14.60 -3.70
C LEU A 38 4.38 -13.45 -4.37
N ALA A 39 3.73 -12.73 -5.29
CA ALA A 39 4.28 -11.50 -5.87
C ALA A 39 4.56 -10.45 -4.79
N GLY A 40 3.61 -10.23 -3.87
CA GLY A 40 3.80 -9.31 -2.75
C GLY A 40 4.92 -9.73 -1.81
N LEU A 41 5.11 -11.03 -1.58
CA LEU A 41 6.22 -11.53 -0.74
C LEU A 41 7.59 -11.30 -1.39
N LEU A 42 7.66 -11.43 -2.73
CA LEU A 42 8.91 -11.42 -3.48
C LEU A 42 9.21 -10.08 -4.16
N HIS A 43 8.32 -9.09 -4.07
CA HIS A 43 8.41 -7.84 -4.86
C HIS A 43 9.76 -7.13 -4.71
N ASP A 44 10.32 -7.20 -3.50
CA ASP A 44 11.55 -6.53 -3.11
C ASP A 44 12.78 -7.45 -3.08
N ILE A 45 12.68 -8.72 -3.53
CA ILE A 45 13.79 -9.69 -3.44
C ILE A 45 15.07 -9.20 -4.12
N GLY A 46 14.95 -8.40 -5.18
CA GLY A 46 16.09 -7.81 -5.88
C GLY A 46 16.89 -6.80 -5.07
N LYS A 47 16.39 -6.32 -3.93
CA LYS A 47 17.15 -5.44 -3.01
C LYS A 47 18.40 -6.12 -2.47
N CYS A 48 18.47 -7.45 -2.44
CA CYS A 48 19.69 -8.19 -2.05
C CYS A 48 20.90 -7.91 -2.95
N ASN A 49 20.67 -7.40 -4.16
CA ASN A 49 21.71 -7.07 -5.13
C ASN A 49 21.95 -5.55 -5.23
N ILE A 50 21.34 -4.74 -4.36
CA ILE A 50 21.60 -3.30 -4.26
C ILE A 50 22.78 -3.07 -3.32
N PRO A 51 23.77 -2.21 -3.66
CA PRO A 51 24.89 -1.92 -2.78
C PRO A 51 24.45 -1.41 -1.41
N ASP A 52 25.04 -1.94 -0.33
CA ASP A 52 24.67 -1.62 1.05
C ASP A 52 24.69 -0.13 1.38
N ASN A 53 25.64 0.61 0.79
CA ASN A 53 25.77 2.07 0.99
C ASN A 53 24.62 2.86 0.34
N ILE A 54 23.90 2.28 -0.61
CA ILE A 54 22.69 2.85 -1.22
C ILE A 54 21.46 2.33 -0.47
N LEU A 55 21.38 1.01 -0.23
CA LEU A 55 20.23 0.38 0.43
C LEU A 55 19.98 0.93 1.83
N ASN A 56 21.05 1.13 2.60
CA ASN A 56 21.01 1.52 4.02
C ASN A 56 21.37 3.00 4.25
N LYS A 57 21.30 3.85 3.22
CA LYS A 57 21.67 5.26 3.35
C LYS A 57 20.71 5.97 4.33
N PRO A 58 21.22 6.67 5.37
CA PRO A 58 20.37 7.34 6.37
C PRO A 58 19.82 8.70 5.90
N SER A 59 20.16 9.12 4.68
CA SER A 59 19.73 10.38 4.07
C SER A 59 19.11 10.14 2.70
N ALA A 60 18.48 11.18 2.14
CA ALA A 60 17.88 11.09 0.82
C ALA A 60 18.87 10.59 -0.24
N LEU A 61 18.40 9.69 -1.10
CA LEU A 61 19.16 9.22 -2.25
C LEU A 61 19.33 10.38 -3.25
N THR A 62 20.53 10.51 -3.79
CA THR A 62 20.78 11.32 -4.99
C THR A 62 20.07 10.72 -6.19
N LEU A 63 19.95 11.48 -7.28
CA LEU A 63 19.31 10.98 -8.50
C LEU A 63 20.02 9.73 -9.06
N GLU A 64 21.35 9.65 -8.99
CA GLU A 64 22.11 8.49 -9.46
C GLU A 64 21.94 7.27 -8.53
N GLU A 65 21.98 7.47 -7.22
CA GLU A 65 21.71 6.39 -6.25
C GLU A 65 20.27 5.88 -6.39
N PHE A 66 19.31 6.77 -6.65
CA PHE A 66 17.93 6.39 -6.90
C PHE A 66 17.79 5.60 -8.20
N LYS A 67 18.53 5.93 -9.27
CA LYS A 67 18.57 5.11 -10.49
C LYS A 67 19.05 3.70 -10.19
N VAL A 68 20.09 3.53 -9.37
CA VAL A 68 20.56 2.21 -8.92
C VAL A 68 19.48 1.51 -8.10
N MET A 69 18.88 2.18 -7.12
CA MET A 69 17.80 1.61 -6.31
C MET A 69 16.64 1.08 -7.16
N LYS A 70 16.23 1.81 -8.21
CA LYS A 70 15.15 1.38 -9.13
C LYS A 70 15.44 0.06 -9.85
N THR A 71 16.71 -0.36 -9.94
CA THR A 71 17.07 -1.62 -10.59
C THR A 71 16.63 -2.86 -9.81
N HIS A 72 16.27 -2.74 -8.52
CA HIS A 72 15.85 -3.88 -7.70
C HIS A 72 14.65 -4.61 -8.31
N ALA A 73 13.74 -3.92 -9.00
CA ALA A 73 12.59 -4.55 -9.63
C ALA A 73 13.01 -5.49 -10.77
N ILE A 74 13.96 -5.07 -11.61
CA ILE A 74 14.53 -5.89 -12.69
C ILE A 74 15.37 -7.03 -12.10
N LEU A 75 16.20 -6.74 -11.09
CA LEU A 75 17.03 -7.74 -10.43
C LEU A 75 16.16 -8.81 -9.75
N GLY A 76 15.04 -8.40 -9.14
CA GLY A 76 14.06 -9.30 -8.54
C GLY A 76 13.44 -10.23 -9.57
N TYR A 77 13.04 -9.72 -10.73
CA TYR A 77 12.60 -10.54 -11.85
C TYR A 77 13.67 -11.55 -12.28
N ILE A 78 14.93 -11.12 -12.43
CA ILE A 78 16.04 -11.98 -12.85
C ILE A 78 16.28 -13.11 -11.84
N LEU A 79 16.18 -12.83 -10.54
CA LEU A 79 16.32 -13.83 -9.49
C LEU A 79 15.13 -14.80 -9.46
N ALA A 80 13.93 -14.31 -9.74
CA ALA A 80 12.70 -15.09 -9.60
C ALA A 80 12.34 -15.92 -10.84
N LYS A 81 12.73 -15.51 -12.05
CA LYS A 81 12.30 -16.14 -13.32
C LYS A 81 12.66 -17.62 -13.44
N ASP A 82 13.72 -18.05 -12.77
CA ASP A 82 14.22 -19.42 -12.83
C ASP A 82 13.69 -20.29 -11.66
N ILE A 83 12.85 -19.73 -10.78
CA ILE A 83 12.20 -20.47 -9.70
C ILE A 83 11.11 -21.38 -10.29
N PRO A 84 11.18 -22.71 -10.08
CA PRO A 84 10.18 -23.63 -10.61
C PRO A 84 8.76 -23.31 -10.10
N ASN A 85 7.77 -23.46 -10.98
CA ASN A 85 6.34 -23.27 -10.70
C ASN A 85 5.94 -21.83 -10.32
N LEU A 86 6.79 -20.84 -10.54
CA LEU A 86 6.40 -19.45 -10.42
C LEU A 86 5.63 -19.02 -11.67
N SER A 87 4.42 -18.50 -11.50
CA SER A 87 3.62 -18.04 -12.64
C SER A 87 4.19 -16.76 -13.24
N TYR A 88 3.94 -16.53 -14.52
CA TYR A 88 4.38 -15.31 -15.19
C TYR A 88 3.79 -14.04 -14.54
N ASP A 89 2.56 -14.11 -14.01
CA ASP A 89 1.95 -12.99 -13.31
C ASP A 89 2.68 -12.63 -12.00
N VAL A 90 3.26 -13.61 -11.31
CA VAL A 90 4.13 -13.32 -10.15
C VAL A 90 5.37 -12.56 -10.59
N LEU A 91 6.01 -12.99 -11.67
CA LEU A 91 7.20 -12.32 -12.21
C LEU A 91 6.89 -10.87 -12.62
N LEU A 92 5.75 -10.63 -13.26
CA LEU A 92 5.28 -9.28 -13.58
C LEU A 92 4.96 -8.48 -12.31
N GLY A 93 4.38 -9.10 -11.29
CA GLY A 93 4.14 -8.48 -9.99
C GLY A 93 5.44 -7.97 -9.38
N ILE A 94 6.51 -8.77 -9.39
CA ILE A 94 7.83 -8.38 -8.91
C ILE A 94 8.43 -7.25 -9.77
N MET A 95 8.40 -7.38 -11.09
CA MET A 95 9.07 -6.42 -11.98
C MET A 95 8.37 -5.06 -12.05
N HIS A 96 7.04 -5.03 -11.99
CA HIS A 96 6.24 -3.86 -12.33
C HIS A 96 5.46 -3.26 -11.15
N HIS A 97 5.69 -3.67 -9.89
CA HIS A 97 4.98 -3.09 -8.73
C HIS A 97 5.24 -1.57 -8.53
N HIS A 98 6.28 -1.03 -9.17
CA HIS A 98 6.56 0.40 -9.22
C HIS A 98 6.10 1.09 -10.51
N GLU A 99 5.44 0.39 -11.42
CA GLU A 99 4.71 1.01 -12.51
C GLU A 99 3.51 1.80 -11.98
N ARG A 100 3.09 2.83 -12.72
CA ARG A 100 2.02 3.76 -12.33
C ARG A 100 1.05 3.92 -13.49
N MET A 101 -0.24 4.08 -13.19
CA MET A 101 -1.29 4.09 -14.21
C MET A 101 -1.09 5.15 -15.32
N ASP A 102 -0.43 6.27 -15.00
CA ASP A 102 -0.07 7.35 -15.93
C ASP A 102 1.25 7.13 -16.71
N GLY A 103 2.00 6.09 -16.36
CA GLY A 103 3.33 5.72 -16.89
C GLY A 103 4.49 6.58 -16.39
N SER A 104 4.31 7.28 -15.28
CA SER A 104 5.41 7.92 -14.54
C SER A 104 6.28 6.91 -13.77
N GLY A 105 5.83 5.64 -13.70
CA GLY A 105 6.49 4.56 -13.00
C GLY A 105 7.72 4.00 -13.70
N TYR A 106 8.25 2.90 -13.16
CA TYR A 106 9.45 2.23 -13.64
C TYR A 106 9.31 0.71 -13.40
N PRO A 107 10.11 -0.14 -14.08
CA PRO A 107 11.26 0.17 -14.95
C PRO A 107 10.92 0.52 -16.42
N ASN A 108 9.74 0.19 -16.91
CA ASN A 108 9.38 0.27 -18.33
C ASN A 108 8.49 1.48 -18.67
N GLY A 109 7.86 2.11 -17.69
CA GLY A 109 6.95 3.25 -17.91
C GLY A 109 5.64 2.82 -18.56
N LEU A 110 5.13 1.65 -18.15
CA LEU A 110 3.89 1.06 -18.65
C LEU A 110 2.69 1.90 -18.23
N LYS A 111 1.60 1.85 -19.02
CA LYS A 111 0.40 2.67 -18.79
C LYS A 111 -0.86 1.82 -18.73
N GLY A 112 -1.77 2.19 -17.83
CA GLY A 112 -3.09 1.57 -17.75
C GLY A 112 -3.06 0.05 -17.73
N ASN A 113 -3.67 -0.56 -18.76
CA ASN A 113 -3.83 -2.02 -18.86
C ASN A 113 -2.57 -2.77 -19.32
N ASP A 114 -1.51 -2.06 -19.73
CA ASP A 114 -0.21 -2.70 -20.00
C ASP A 114 0.44 -3.17 -18.69
N ILE A 115 0.02 -2.61 -17.55
CA ILE A 115 0.41 -3.05 -16.22
C ILE A 115 -0.47 -4.23 -15.82
N SER A 116 0.18 -5.37 -15.53
CA SER A 116 -0.52 -6.58 -15.11
C SER A 116 -1.43 -6.31 -13.91
N TYR A 117 -2.56 -7.00 -13.84
CA TYR A 117 -3.51 -6.83 -12.75
C TYR A 117 -2.87 -7.13 -11.38
N ILE A 118 -1.98 -8.12 -11.32
CA ILE A 118 -1.23 -8.45 -10.09
C ILE A 118 -0.26 -7.34 -9.72
N SER A 119 0.48 -6.76 -10.69
CA SER A 119 1.39 -5.64 -10.42
C SER A 119 0.64 -4.43 -9.84
N ARG A 120 -0.58 -4.15 -10.34
CA ARG A 120 -1.44 -3.08 -9.79
C ARG A 120 -1.90 -3.37 -8.35
N ILE A 121 -2.23 -4.63 -8.04
CA ILE A 121 -2.55 -5.07 -6.67
C ILE A 121 -1.35 -4.85 -5.74
N VAL A 122 -0.17 -5.34 -6.13
CA VAL A 122 1.04 -5.26 -5.31
C VAL A 122 1.45 -3.80 -5.10
N ALA A 123 1.33 -2.95 -6.13
CA ALA A 123 1.61 -1.52 -6.02
C ALA A 123 0.75 -0.83 -4.94
N ILE A 124 -0.54 -1.15 -4.87
CA ILE A 124 -1.46 -0.58 -3.85
C ILE A 124 -1.14 -1.13 -2.46
N ALA A 125 -0.87 -2.44 -2.37
CA ALA A 125 -0.50 -3.09 -1.11
C ALA A 125 0.81 -2.53 -0.52
N ASP A 126 1.84 -2.38 -1.37
CA ASP A 126 3.14 -1.78 -1.00
C ASP A 126 2.96 -0.35 -0.51
N VAL A 127 2.27 0.51 -1.28
CA VAL A 127 2.00 1.90 -0.87
C VAL A 127 1.29 1.97 0.48
N TYR A 128 0.26 1.15 0.68
CA TYR A 128 -0.47 1.13 1.96
C TYR A 128 0.46 0.70 3.11
N CYS A 129 1.16 -0.42 2.99
CA CYS A 129 2.10 -0.91 4.01
C CYS A 129 3.20 0.12 4.32
N ALA A 130 3.77 0.74 3.28
CA ALA A 130 4.80 1.76 3.40
C ALA A 130 4.35 3.00 4.17
N MET A 131 3.05 3.29 4.20
CA MET A 131 2.48 4.43 4.89
C MET A 131 2.06 4.12 6.31
N THR A 132 1.56 2.90 6.58
CA THR A 132 1.05 2.50 7.89
C THR A 132 2.10 1.85 8.79
N GLN A 133 3.35 1.69 8.34
CA GLN A 133 4.45 1.14 9.14
C GLN A 133 5.44 2.23 9.55
N ASP A 134 5.91 2.15 10.79
CA ASP A 134 7.02 2.98 11.26
C ASP A 134 8.30 2.60 10.51
N ARG A 135 8.96 3.59 9.91
CA ARG A 135 10.30 3.49 9.34
C ARG A 135 11.27 4.27 10.20
N VAL A 136 12.55 3.91 10.13
CA VAL A 136 13.66 4.60 10.83
C VAL A 136 13.61 6.13 10.66
N TYR A 137 13.09 6.62 9.54
CA TYR A 137 13.00 8.04 9.18
C TYR A 137 11.57 8.57 9.02
N LYS A 138 10.52 7.78 9.27
CA LYS A 138 9.12 8.20 9.07
C LYS A 138 8.18 7.46 10.03
N LYS A 139 7.41 8.20 10.83
CA LYS A 139 6.35 7.64 11.67
C LYS A 139 5.20 7.13 10.80
N ALA A 140 4.56 6.04 11.20
CA ALA A 140 3.35 5.52 10.59
C ALA A 140 2.27 6.60 10.51
N MET A 141 1.67 6.70 9.34
CA MET A 141 0.50 7.53 9.08
C MET A 141 -0.74 6.82 9.64
N HIS A 142 -1.67 7.57 10.25
CA HIS A 142 -2.88 6.94 10.72
C HIS A 142 -3.75 6.46 9.54
N PRO A 143 -4.63 5.47 9.75
CA PRO A 143 -5.33 4.82 8.65
C PRO A 143 -6.14 5.77 7.77
N PHE A 144 -6.89 6.70 8.36
CA PHE A 144 -7.74 7.63 7.60
C PHE A 144 -6.95 8.62 6.73
N GLU A 145 -5.81 9.14 7.19
CA GLU A 145 -4.91 9.95 6.36
C GLU A 145 -4.32 9.10 5.21
N THR A 146 -3.99 7.84 5.49
CA THR A 146 -3.53 6.90 4.46
C THR A 146 -4.62 6.64 3.40
N MET A 147 -5.87 6.48 3.82
CA MET A 147 -7.00 6.31 2.89
C MET A 147 -7.21 7.55 2.02
N SER A 148 -7.16 8.75 2.61
CA SER A 148 -7.26 10.03 1.87
C SER A 148 -6.18 10.16 0.81
N PHE A 149 -4.92 9.83 1.15
CA PHE A 149 -3.82 9.84 0.20
C PHE A 149 -4.01 8.83 -0.94
N ILE A 150 -4.44 7.59 -0.64
CA ILE A 150 -4.69 6.60 -1.68
C ILE A 150 -5.85 7.04 -2.60
N LEU A 151 -6.92 7.65 -2.05
CA LEU A 151 -8.00 8.23 -2.85
C LEU A 151 -7.49 9.32 -3.79
N GLU A 152 -6.62 10.21 -3.33
CA GLU A 152 -5.99 11.23 -4.17
C GLU A 152 -5.16 10.58 -5.31
N LYS A 153 -4.32 9.59 -4.98
CA LYS A 153 -3.42 8.95 -5.95
C LYS A 153 -4.13 8.03 -6.94
N CYS A 154 -5.28 7.46 -6.60
CA CYS A 154 -5.99 6.52 -7.47
C CYS A 154 -6.61 7.15 -8.72
N HIS A 155 -6.64 8.49 -8.80
CA HIS A 155 -7.04 9.21 -10.01
C HIS A 155 -5.92 9.41 -11.03
N LEU A 156 -4.66 9.13 -10.65
CA LEU A 156 -3.49 9.39 -11.48
C LEU A 156 -2.56 8.19 -11.57
N THR A 157 -2.05 7.70 -10.45
CA THR A 157 -0.90 6.81 -10.41
C THR A 157 -1.22 5.40 -9.92
N LEU A 158 -2.29 5.22 -9.12
CA LEU A 158 -2.79 3.93 -8.67
C LEU A 158 -4.05 3.53 -9.43
N ASP A 159 -4.34 2.23 -9.52
CA ASP A 159 -5.57 1.76 -10.16
C ASP A 159 -6.81 2.18 -9.34
N PHE A 160 -7.73 2.90 -9.99
CA PHE A 160 -8.93 3.42 -9.36
C PHE A 160 -9.84 2.32 -8.80
N SER A 161 -10.14 1.28 -9.60
CA SER A 161 -11.11 0.25 -9.23
C SER A 161 -10.58 -0.62 -8.09
N ILE A 162 -9.30 -1.00 -8.16
CA ILE A 162 -8.64 -1.79 -7.12
C ILE A 162 -8.52 -0.96 -5.84
N SER A 163 -8.09 0.31 -5.93
CA SER A 163 -7.97 1.21 -4.77
C SER A 163 -9.33 1.40 -4.07
N LYS A 164 -10.40 1.68 -4.81
CA LYS A 164 -11.74 1.84 -4.22
C LYS A 164 -12.22 0.56 -3.55
N THR A 165 -11.97 -0.60 -4.17
CA THR A 165 -12.30 -1.90 -3.58
C THR A 165 -11.54 -2.11 -2.27
N PHE A 166 -10.24 -1.83 -2.24
CA PHE A 166 -9.42 -1.96 -1.05
C PHE A 166 -9.91 -1.06 0.09
N LEU A 167 -10.03 0.24 -0.17
CA LEU A 167 -10.37 1.24 0.84
C LEU A 167 -11.78 1.04 1.40
N ALA A 168 -12.75 0.71 0.54
CA ALA A 168 -14.10 0.41 0.98
C ALA A 168 -14.18 -0.80 1.90
N ASN A 169 -13.28 -1.78 1.80
CA ASN A 169 -13.27 -2.93 2.69
C ASN A 169 -12.45 -2.69 3.96
N ILE A 170 -11.30 -2.03 3.86
CA ILE A 170 -10.42 -1.83 5.02
C ILE A 170 -11.01 -0.84 6.03
N SER A 171 -11.81 0.14 5.57
CA SER A 171 -12.46 1.11 6.45
C SER A 171 -13.39 0.45 7.47
N HIS A 172 -14.01 -0.69 7.14
CA HIS A 172 -14.93 -1.40 8.04
C HIS A 172 -14.23 -1.94 9.29
N PHE A 173 -12.93 -2.23 9.24
CA PHE A 173 -12.19 -2.70 10.42
C PHE A 173 -12.06 -1.62 11.50
N TYR A 174 -12.29 -0.36 11.16
CA TYR A 174 -12.18 0.77 12.08
C TYR A 174 -13.50 1.16 12.75
N ILE A 175 -14.61 0.51 12.41
CA ILE A 175 -15.88 0.71 13.11
C ILE A 175 -15.69 0.30 14.59
N GLY A 176 -16.17 1.15 15.50
CA GLY A 176 -16.03 1.02 16.94
C GLY A 176 -14.73 1.58 17.52
N HIS A 177 -13.78 2.03 16.69
CA HIS A 177 -12.56 2.67 17.19
C HIS A 177 -12.82 4.12 17.60
N ILE A 178 -12.10 4.57 18.63
CA ILE A 178 -12.09 5.95 19.07
C ILE A 178 -11.05 6.75 18.26
N VAL A 179 -11.42 7.95 17.85
CA VAL A 179 -10.60 8.87 17.07
C VAL A 179 -10.63 10.27 17.66
N GLU A 180 -9.57 11.02 17.45
CA GLU A 180 -9.52 12.46 17.71
C GLU A 180 -9.77 13.21 16.41
N LEU A 181 -10.63 14.22 16.49
CA LEU A 181 -10.91 15.16 15.40
C LEU A 181 -10.02 16.41 15.53
N ASN A 182 -9.81 17.13 14.43
CA ASN A 182 -9.00 18.36 14.38
C ASN A 182 -9.51 19.51 15.26
N ASN A 183 -10.71 19.41 15.82
CA ASN A 183 -11.27 20.32 16.82
C ASN A 183 -11.02 19.87 18.28
N SER A 184 -10.15 18.87 18.48
CA SER A 184 -9.81 18.24 19.76
C SER A 184 -10.93 17.42 20.42
N GLU A 185 -12.06 17.22 19.74
CA GLU A 185 -13.09 16.29 20.22
C GLU A 185 -12.71 14.84 19.93
N GLN A 186 -13.13 13.94 20.81
CA GLN A 186 -12.97 12.49 20.61
C GLN A 186 -14.32 11.85 20.33
N GLY A 187 -14.34 10.94 19.38
CA GLY A 187 -15.55 10.24 18.99
C GLY A 187 -15.30 8.81 18.53
N GLU A 188 -16.37 8.04 18.48
CA GLU A 188 -16.36 6.65 18.01
C GLU A 188 -16.80 6.57 16.56
N ILE A 189 -16.10 5.81 15.74
CA ILE A 189 -16.52 5.54 14.36
C ILE A 189 -17.71 4.59 14.38
N ILE A 190 -18.88 5.08 13.96
CA ILE A 190 -20.12 4.28 13.97
C ILE A 190 -20.37 3.61 12.62
N MET A 191 -19.95 4.25 11.53
CA MET A 191 -20.21 3.76 10.17
C MET A 191 -19.17 4.29 9.19
N THR A 192 -18.87 3.49 8.17
CA THR A 192 -18.05 3.90 7.02
C THR A 192 -18.85 3.83 5.72
N TYR A 193 -18.40 4.56 4.71
CA TYR A 193 -19.09 4.68 3.42
C TYR A 193 -18.22 4.16 2.28
N LYS A 194 -18.81 3.42 1.33
CA LYS A 194 -18.06 2.83 0.20
C LYS A 194 -17.60 3.90 -0.81
N ASP A 195 -18.40 4.94 -0.98
CA ASP A 195 -18.15 6.08 -1.85
C ASP A 195 -17.07 7.02 -1.28
N ASP A 196 -16.97 7.14 0.04
CA ASP A 196 -15.93 7.93 0.70
C ASP A 196 -15.45 7.26 2.01
N PRO A 197 -14.57 6.24 1.90
CA PRO A 197 -14.13 5.45 3.06
C PRO A 197 -13.24 6.23 4.04
N ALA A 198 -12.70 7.37 3.62
CA ALA A 198 -11.85 8.22 4.47
C ALA A 198 -12.67 9.20 5.34
N ARG A 199 -13.97 9.36 5.07
CA ARG A 199 -14.86 10.29 5.79
C ARG A 199 -16.03 9.55 6.45
N PRO A 200 -15.79 8.85 7.58
CA PRO A 200 -16.81 8.07 8.28
C PRO A 200 -17.87 8.92 9.00
N LEU A 201 -18.88 8.24 9.55
CA LEU A 201 -19.76 8.79 10.58
C LEU A 201 -19.12 8.60 11.96
N VAL A 202 -18.92 9.70 12.69
CA VAL A 202 -18.32 9.71 14.02
C VAL A 202 -19.35 10.18 15.05
N ARG A 203 -19.50 9.45 16.16
CA ARG A 203 -20.32 9.87 17.30
C ARG A 203 -19.44 10.54 18.36
N VAL A 204 -19.77 11.78 18.73
CA VAL A 204 -19.10 12.54 19.79
C VAL A 204 -20.15 12.86 20.85
N GLY A 205 -20.04 12.27 22.04
CA GLY A 205 -21.10 12.34 23.04
C GLY A 205 -22.42 11.78 22.51
N GLU A 206 -23.47 12.61 22.50
CA GLU A 206 -24.80 12.26 21.97
C GLU A 206 -24.98 12.66 20.49
N ASP A 207 -24.04 13.41 19.92
CA ASP A 207 -24.11 13.96 18.57
C ASP A 207 -23.42 13.05 17.53
N TYR A 208 -23.85 13.17 16.28
CA TYR A 208 -23.34 12.37 15.15
C TYR A 208 -22.88 13.28 14.01
N PHE A 209 -21.62 13.10 13.60
CA PHE A 209 -20.97 13.89 12.57
C PHE A 209 -20.67 13.02 11.35
N ASP A 210 -21.45 13.20 10.27
CA ASP A 210 -21.10 12.61 8.96
C ASP A 210 -20.00 13.47 8.35
N LEU A 211 -18.75 12.99 8.41
CA LEU A 211 -17.61 13.78 7.97
C LEU A 211 -17.70 14.16 6.48
N ARG A 212 -18.47 13.45 5.64
CA ARG A 212 -18.69 13.87 4.24
C ARG A 212 -19.45 15.20 4.12
N ARG A 213 -20.23 15.57 5.14
CA ARG A 213 -21.02 16.81 5.21
C ARG A 213 -20.31 17.90 6.01
N HIS A 214 -19.47 17.50 6.97
CA HIS A 214 -18.64 18.39 7.78
C HIS A 214 -17.21 18.38 7.23
N ILE A 215 -17.00 19.07 6.10
CA ILE A 215 -15.71 19.06 5.38
C ILE A 215 -14.56 19.71 6.18
N ASP A 216 -14.90 20.51 7.18
CA ASP A 216 -14.01 21.17 8.13
C ASP A 216 -13.49 20.24 9.22
N LEU A 217 -14.17 19.12 9.47
CA LEU A 217 -13.77 18.11 10.45
C LEU A 217 -12.96 17.00 9.80
N GLU A 218 -11.83 16.65 10.42
CA GLU A 218 -10.95 15.57 9.96
C GLU A 218 -10.47 14.74 11.15
N ILE A 219 -10.29 13.43 10.94
CA ILE A 219 -9.64 12.56 11.92
C ILE A 219 -8.15 12.88 11.89
N VAL A 220 -7.57 13.22 13.04
CA VAL A 220 -6.14 13.56 13.20
C VAL A 220 -5.36 12.49 13.94
N ALA A 221 -6.04 11.63 14.71
CA ALA A 221 -5.42 10.50 15.39
C ALA A 221 -6.42 9.37 15.65
N MET A 222 -5.89 8.13 15.71
CA MET A 222 -6.58 7.01 16.35
C MET A 222 -6.24 7.06 17.84
N ILE A 223 -7.23 6.94 18.72
CA ILE A 223 -7.00 6.81 20.16
C ILE A 223 -6.91 5.33 20.48
N GLU A 224 -5.72 4.86 20.83
CA GLU A 224 -5.51 3.51 21.33
C GLU A 224 -6.21 3.38 22.69
N SER A 225 -7.10 2.38 22.80
CA SER A 225 -7.76 1.99 24.04
C SER A 225 -6.82 1.26 24.99
#